data_AF-A0A346MZK2-F1
#
_entry.id   AF-A0A346MZK2-F1
#
_cell.length_a   1.000
_cell.length_b   1.000
_cell.length_c   1.000
_cell.angle_alpha   90.00
_cell.angle_beta   90.00
_cell.angle_gamma   90.00
#
_symmetry.space_group_name_H-M   'P 1'
#
loop_
_entity.id
_entity.type
_entity.pdbx_description
1 polymer ?
#
loop_
_entity_poly.entity_id
_entity_poly.type
_entity_poly.pdbx_seq_one_letter_code
_entity_poly.pdbx_strand_id
1 'polypeptide(L)'
;MNASWLGPIGQISYSTGDLDRTLAFWERQVGVGPWSVYRGLTLVLRYEGRQIALPFDVALAMHGDQLIELIQVRGDGPSPFHDALNRPIIGLQRLASVTAHYERDRQAAIDSGLDAYAEGIDPTGQRYVYFRSPEAPGVILELLESIPSFEAFRSRLEARARGYARAAAAPATAETAVPTGTRMKAALLHAYGEPGEFRIEDVAVPEPGPGEIRVRVAAAAVNPVDVKARRGYLKDWMPLEFPARLGGDVSGVVEALGAGVSLFRIGDRVMGMINPMAHGAYAECVVSAAAAFAQLPEGLDLVRAAALPTGVLTGTQLIERGVRPKPGDRGLVIGAGGSTGRAAVFAALDAGAKVYAGVRASSLDAVRDLPLAGVIDLDDAAALTAAGPFDFVADTVGGETAEKLFAHLRGDGVFASTAFPPPNPPPASTQRFTSLVVSFDGPRLQRFARELAEKNRQMPVARQLPLAAVIEAHQLMEQGAVGGKILLLP
;
A
#
# COMPACT_ATOMS: atom_id res chain seq x y z
N MET A 1 23.35 32.56 32.19
CA MET A 1 22.88 31.76 31.02
C MET A 1 21.41 31.52 31.26
N ASN A 2 20.51 32.13 30.47
CA ASN A 2 19.10 31.80 30.57
C ASN A 2 19.00 30.30 30.28
N ALA A 3 18.56 29.52 31.26
CA ALA A 3 18.31 28.10 31.07
C ALA A 3 17.34 27.95 29.89
N SER A 4 17.58 26.96 29.04
CA SER A 4 16.64 26.57 27.98
C SER A 4 15.23 26.50 28.56
N TRP A 5 14.24 27.10 27.87
CA TRP A 5 12.83 27.00 28.27
C TRP A 5 12.37 25.53 28.27
N LEU A 6 12.97 24.73 27.39
CA LEU A 6 12.79 23.29 27.34
C LEU A 6 13.81 22.65 28.28
N GLY A 7 13.32 21.94 29.30
CA GLY A 7 14.13 21.12 30.17
C GLY A 7 14.84 19.99 29.41
N PRO A 8 15.52 19.07 30.12
CA PRO A 8 16.12 17.91 29.46
C PRO A 8 15.06 17.11 28.69
N ILE A 9 15.43 16.61 27.51
CA ILE A 9 14.60 15.66 26.78
C ILE A 9 14.66 14.34 27.56
N GLY A 10 13.52 13.93 28.10
CA GLY A 10 13.37 12.68 28.86
C GLY A 10 12.49 11.66 28.16
N GLN A 11 11.87 12.05 27.03
CA GLN A 11 11.02 11.17 26.24
C GLN A 11 11.23 11.42 24.75
N ILE A 12 11.28 10.34 23.98
CA ILE A 12 11.33 10.36 22.52
C ILE A 12 10.18 9.51 22.00
N SER A 13 9.34 10.12 21.18
CA SER A 13 8.19 9.44 20.61
C SER A 13 8.32 9.25 19.10
N TYR A 14 7.97 8.06 18.62
CA TYR A 14 7.99 7.67 17.22
C TYR A 14 6.60 7.30 16.75
N SER A 15 6.18 7.84 15.61
CA SER A 15 4.93 7.43 14.96
C SER A 15 5.17 6.24 14.05
N THR A 16 4.35 5.20 14.17
CA THR A 16 4.49 3.95 13.43
C THR A 16 3.19 3.53 12.73
N GLY A 17 3.34 2.86 11.58
CA GLY A 17 2.22 2.29 10.82
C GLY A 17 1.80 0.91 11.33
N ASP A 18 2.66 0.24 12.10
CA ASP A 18 2.44 -1.10 12.66
C ASP A 18 3.21 -1.21 13.98
N LEU A 19 2.48 -1.08 15.09
CA LEU A 19 3.03 -1.11 16.43
C LEU A 19 3.71 -2.44 16.74
N ASP A 20 3.14 -3.57 16.33
CA ASP A 20 3.65 -4.91 16.68
C ASP A 20 4.93 -5.24 15.91
N ARG A 21 5.00 -4.91 14.62
CA ARG A 21 6.25 -5.04 13.85
C ARG A 21 7.34 -4.16 14.43
N THR A 22 6.98 -2.94 14.85
CA THR A 22 7.93 -1.98 15.41
C THR A 22 8.45 -2.45 16.76
N LEU A 23 7.57 -2.90 17.66
CA LEU A 23 7.93 -3.53 18.93
C LEU A 23 8.96 -4.66 18.73
N ALA A 24 8.66 -5.58 17.81
CA ALA A 24 9.53 -6.71 17.53
C ALA A 24 10.91 -6.30 16.97
N PHE A 25 10.98 -5.20 16.21
CA PHE A 25 12.24 -4.60 15.78
C PHE A 25 13.04 -4.05 16.97
N TRP A 26 12.41 -3.21 17.81
CA TRP A 26 13.09 -2.59 18.94
C TRP A 26 13.57 -3.59 19.98
N GLU A 27 12.79 -4.64 20.27
CA GLU A 27 13.20 -5.69 21.21
C GLU A 27 14.38 -6.51 20.68
N ARG A 28 14.33 -6.95 19.41
CA ARG A 28 15.30 -7.91 18.87
C ARG A 28 16.57 -7.25 18.35
N GLN A 29 16.41 -6.20 17.58
CA GLN A 29 17.51 -5.55 16.85
C GLN A 29 18.16 -4.46 17.69
N VAL A 30 17.37 -3.67 18.42
CA VAL A 30 17.88 -2.55 19.25
C VAL A 30 18.14 -3.01 20.70
N GLY A 31 17.37 -3.98 21.20
CA GLY A 31 17.48 -4.47 22.58
C GLY A 31 16.71 -3.63 23.60
N VAL A 32 15.72 -2.84 23.16
CA VAL A 32 14.88 -2.00 24.04
C VAL A 32 13.60 -2.74 24.41
N GLY A 33 13.33 -2.84 25.71
CA GLY A 33 12.17 -3.51 26.30
C GLY A 33 12.30 -3.60 27.83
N PRO A 34 11.34 -4.24 28.53
CA PRO A 34 10.11 -4.78 28.00
C PRO A 34 9.10 -3.65 27.74
N TRP A 35 8.27 -3.81 26.72
CA TRP A 35 7.27 -2.82 26.39
C TRP A 35 6.00 -2.96 27.25
N SER A 36 5.39 -1.84 27.60
CA SER A 36 4.02 -1.77 28.09
C SER A 36 3.14 -1.24 26.97
N VAL A 37 2.24 -2.08 26.47
CA VAL A 37 1.41 -1.79 25.29
C VAL A 37 -0.02 -1.49 25.73
N TYR A 38 -0.57 -0.39 25.24
CA TYR A 38 -1.94 0.06 25.46
C TYR A 38 -2.64 0.20 24.11
N ARG A 39 -3.83 -0.36 23.99
CA ARG A 39 -4.56 -0.42 22.72
C ARG A 39 -5.97 0.12 22.84
N GLY A 40 -6.49 0.64 21.72
CA GLY A 40 -7.85 1.16 21.63
C GLY A 40 -8.06 2.45 22.44
N LEU A 41 -6.99 3.22 22.63
CA LEU A 41 -7.09 4.52 23.31
C LEU A 41 -7.66 5.57 22.34
N THR A 42 -8.15 6.67 22.91
CA THR A 42 -8.58 7.84 22.14
C THR A 42 -7.89 9.08 22.71
N LEU A 43 -7.12 9.75 21.88
CA LEU A 43 -6.47 11.01 22.23
C LEU A 43 -7.43 12.15 21.90
N VAL A 44 -7.91 12.85 22.92
CA VAL A 44 -8.71 14.07 22.74
C VAL A 44 -7.77 15.26 22.89
N LEU A 45 -7.67 16.07 21.85
CA LEU A 45 -6.77 17.21 21.81
C LEU A 45 -7.36 18.36 21.00
N ARG A 46 -6.81 19.56 21.21
CA ARG A 46 -7.02 20.70 20.34
C ARG A 46 -5.87 20.74 19.34
N TYR A 47 -6.17 20.69 18.04
CA TYR A 47 -5.22 20.78 16.95
C TYR A 47 -5.63 21.93 16.02
N GLU A 48 -4.73 22.87 15.75
CA GLU A 48 -4.99 24.07 14.94
C GLU A 48 -6.26 24.81 15.40
N GLY A 49 -6.43 24.92 16.73
CA GLY A 49 -7.58 25.57 17.36
C GLY A 49 -8.89 24.76 17.37
N ARG A 50 -8.92 23.54 16.81
CA ARG A 50 -10.12 22.68 16.76
C ARG A 50 -9.98 21.47 17.65
N GLN A 51 -11.05 21.12 18.37
CA GLN A 51 -11.07 19.88 19.15
C GLN A 51 -11.23 18.68 18.20
N ILE A 52 -10.36 17.69 18.37
CA ILE A 52 -10.36 16.43 17.64
C ILE A 52 -10.26 15.27 18.63
N ALA A 53 -10.72 14.10 18.19
CA ALA A 53 -10.57 12.84 18.89
C ALA A 53 -9.90 11.84 17.95
N LEU A 54 -8.74 11.32 18.35
CA LEU A 54 -7.91 10.47 17.50
C LEU A 54 -7.70 9.10 18.15
N PRO A 55 -8.26 8.03 17.58
CA PRO A 55 -7.98 6.67 18.04
C PRO A 55 -6.49 6.34 17.86
N PHE A 56 -5.87 5.72 18.85
CA PHE A 56 -4.47 5.32 18.78
C PHE A 56 -4.14 4.13 19.68
N ASP A 57 -3.04 3.45 19.35
CA ASP A 57 -2.35 2.49 20.19
C ASP A 57 -0.98 3.06 20.56
N VAL A 58 -0.47 2.73 21.75
CA VAL A 58 0.83 3.21 22.21
C VAL A 58 1.59 2.14 22.96
N ALA A 59 2.91 2.10 22.77
CA ALA A 59 3.79 1.28 23.57
C ALA A 59 4.90 2.12 24.20
N LEU A 60 5.23 1.79 25.45
CA LEU A 60 6.15 2.54 26.28
C LEU A 60 7.22 1.62 26.88
N ALA A 61 8.49 2.01 26.76
CA ALA A 61 9.61 1.31 27.38
C ALA A 61 10.66 2.31 27.88
N MET A 62 11.29 2.01 29.01
CA MET A 62 12.44 2.78 29.47
C MET A 62 13.72 2.23 28.85
N HIS A 63 14.58 3.12 28.36
CA HIS A 63 15.94 2.80 27.95
C HIS A 63 16.91 3.79 28.60
N GLY A 64 17.62 3.34 29.64
CA GLY A 64 18.37 4.25 30.49
C GLY A 64 17.42 5.21 31.23
N ASP A 65 17.65 6.50 31.09
CA ASP A 65 16.81 7.58 31.62
C ASP A 65 15.74 8.07 30.63
N GLN A 66 15.75 7.57 29.40
CA GLN A 66 14.81 7.96 28.34
C GLN A 66 13.58 7.05 28.32
N LEU A 67 12.40 7.68 28.25
CA LEU A 67 11.16 7.00 27.91
C LEU A 67 11.01 6.97 26.38
N ILE A 68 10.99 5.76 25.82
CA ILE A 68 10.72 5.56 24.39
C ILE A 68 9.24 5.27 24.22
N GLU A 69 8.59 6.07 23.38
CA GLU A 69 7.19 5.92 23.01
C GLU A 69 7.05 5.52 21.54
N LEU A 70 6.22 4.52 21.26
CA LEU A 70 5.81 4.15 19.92
C LEU A 70 4.31 4.37 19.80
N ILE A 71 3.88 5.27 18.93
CA ILE A 71 2.47 5.60 18.73
C ILE A 71 1.98 5.14 17.36
N GLN A 72 0.86 4.43 17.31
CA GLN A 72 0.16 4.10 16.07
C GLN A 72 -1.21 4.76 16.08
N VAL A 73 -1.42 5.74 15.20
CA VAL A 73 -2.75 6.36 15.02
C VAL A 73 -3.63 5.46 14.15
N ARG A 74 -4.91 5.32 14.51
CA ARG A 74 -5.83 4.31 13.98
C ARG A 74 -7.05 4.91 13.26
N GLY A 75 -7.02 6.20 12.91
CA GLY A 75 -8.14 6.86 12.24
C GLY A 75 -7.72 8.07 11.42
N ASP A 76 -8.58 8.47 10.48
CA ASP A 76 -8.36 9.58 9.56
C ASP A 76 -8.84 10.91 10.18
N GLY A 77 -8.15 12.00 9.87
CA GLY A 77 -8.61 13.34 10.18
C GLY A 77 -7.45 14.30 10.47
N PRO A 78 -7.66 15.62 10.30
CA PRO A 78 -6.62 16.60 10.54
C PRO A 78 -6.12 16.44 11.98
N SER A 79 -4.85 16.09 12.13
CA SER A 79 -4.20 15.88 13.41
C SER A 79 -2.71 16.13 13.29
N PRO A 80 -1.98 16.32 14.40
CA PRO A 80 -0.53 16.51 14.37
C PRO A 80 0.23 15.26 13.87
N PHE A 81 -0.48 14.15 13.67
CA PHE A 81 0.06 12.87 13.20
C PHE A 81 -0.27 12.59 11.74
N HIS A 82 -0.93 13.51 11.03
CA HIS A 82 -1.30 13.36 9.62
C HIS A 82 -0.66 14.45 8.76
N ASP A 83 -0.27 14.09 7.54
CA ASP A 83 0.24 15.04 6.56
C ASP A 83 -0.90 15.89 5.94
N ALA A 84 -0.55 16.83 5.04
CA ALA A 84 -1.53 17.67 4.36
C ALA A 84 -2.52 16.89 3.46
N LEU A 85 -2.23 15.62 3.15
CA LEU A 85 -3.13 14.70 2.43
C LEU A 85 -3.90 13.79 3.39
N ASN A 86 -3.85 14.08 4.69
CA ASN A 86 -4.50 13.32 5.75
C ASN A 86 -3.99 11.88 5.91
N ARG A 87 -2.73 11.61 5.54
CA ARG A 87 -2.10 10.29 5.71
C ARG A 87 -1.28 10.26 7.00
N PRO A 88 -1.29 9.15 7.77
CA PRO A 88 -0.45 9.02 8.95
C PRO A 88 1.03 9.28 8.63
N ILE A 89 1.67 10.17 9.39
CA ILE A 89 3.09 10.47 9.24
C ILE A 89 3.87 9.40 9.98
N ILE A 90 4.44 8.45 9.24
CA ILE A 90 5.27 7.38 9.78
C ILE A 90 6.71 7.87 9.95
N GLY A 91 7.34 7.54 11.07
CA GLY A 91 8.71 7.94 11.40
C GLY A 91 8.85 9.35 11.99
N LEU A 92 7.74 10.06 12.20
CA LEU A 92 7.71 11.35 12.89
C LEU A 92 8.26 11.21 14.31
N GLN A 93 9.27 12.02 14.66
CA GLN A 93 9.91 12.05 15.97
C GLN A 93 9.45 13.26 16.76
N ARG A 94 9.07 13.04 18.02
CA ARG A 94 8.82 14.12 18.99
C ARG A 94 9.83 14.04 20.12
N LEU A 95 10.37 15.18 20.51
CA LEU A 95 11.30 15.31 21.61
C LEU A 95 10.59 15.98 22.77
N ALA A 96 10.39 15.24 23.86
CA ALA A 96 9.55 15.65 24.97
C ALA A 96 10.35 15.97 26.23
N SER A 97 9.99 17.08 26.88
CA SER A 97 10.47 17.46 28.20
C SER A 97 9.31 17.52 29.20
N VAL A 98 9.60 17.16 30.45
CA VAL A 98 8.62 17.18 31.55
C VAL A 98 8.94 18.34 32.48
N THR A 99 7.94 19.14 32.85
CA THR A 99 8.13 20.32 33.70
C THR A 99 7.12 20.41 34.85
N ALA A 100 7.57 20.88 36.01
CA ALA A 100 6.72 21.25 37.13
C ALA A 100 6.06 22.64 36.96
N HIS A 101 6.45 23.40 35.94
CA HIS A 101 6.02 24.79 35.72
C HIS A 101 5.41 24.97 34.32
N TYR A 102 4.43 24.13 33.99
CA TYR A 102 3.83 24.00 32.67
C TYR A 102 3.47 25.34 32.00
N GLU A 103 2.71 26.22 32.67
CA GLU A 103 2.28 27.50 32.09
C GLU A 103 3.45 28.44 31.79
N ARG A 104 4.42 28.52 32.70
CA ARG A 104 5.60 29.38 32.55
C ARG A 104 6.44 28.94 31.36
N ASP A 105 6.73 27.64 31.27
CA ASP A 105 7.61 27.10 30.25
C ASP A 105 6.92 27.06 28.88
N ARG A 106 5.61 26.80 28.85
CA ARG A 106 4.76 26.97 27.66
C ARG A 106 4.80 28.40 27.15
N GLN A 107 4.64 29.39 28.03
CA GLN A 107 4.69 30.80 27.62
C GLN A 107 6.08 31.19 27.12
N ALA A 108 7.15 30.75 27.79
CA ALA A 108 8.52 31.00 27.36
C ALA A 108 8.83 30.39 25.98
N ALA A 109 8.25 29.23 25.64
CA ALA A 109 8.35 28.63 24.30
C ALA A 109 7.73 29.55 23.23
N ILE A 110 6.52 30.04 23.50
CA ILE A 110 5.79 30.96 22.60
C ILE A 110 6.53 32.28 22.45
N ASP A 111 7.02 32.86 23.54
CA ASP A 111 7.80 34.11 23.54
C ASP A 111 9.12 33.96 22.77
N SER A 112 9.63 32.72 22.68
CA SER A 112 10.82 32.36 21.89
C SER A 112 10.51 32.10 20.40
N GLY A 113 9.27 32.31 19.96
CA GLY A 113 8.86 32.21 18.54
C GLY A 113 8.33 30.84 18.12
N LEU A 114 8.06 29.93 19.05
CA LEU A 114 7.47 28.63 18.72
C LEU A 114 5.95 28.70 18.59
N ASP A 115 5.43 27.93 17.63
CA ASP A 115 4.00 27.83 17.38
C ASP A 115 3.41 26.62 18.13
N ALA A 116 2.55 26.89 19.11
CA ALA A 116 1.79 25.89 19.86
C ALA A 116 0.56 25.45 19.06
N TYR A 117 0.72 24.39 18.28
CA TYR A 117 -0.25 24.00 17.26
C TYR A 117 -1.14 22.81 17.67
N ALA A 118 -0.76 22.07 18.71
CA ALA A 118 -1.58 21.02 19.32
C ALA A 118 -1.40 20.99 20.85
N GLU A 119 -2.47 20.73 21.60
CA GLU A 119 -2.41 20.56 23.05
C GLU A 119 -3.59 19.74 23.57
N GLY A 120 -3.42 19.07 24.70
CA GLY A 120 -4.48 18.24 25.28
C GLY A 120 -4.21 17.86 26.73
N ILE A 121 -5.13 17.04 27.24
CA ILE A 121 -5.02 16.40 28.55
C ILE A 121 -5.15 14.91 28.31
N ASP A 122 -4.16 14.14 28.76
CA ASP A 122 -4.19 12.70 28.62
C ASP A 122 -5.19 12.04 29.61
N PRO A 123 -5.48 10.73 29.49
CA PRO A 123 -6.39 10.04 30.41
C PRO A 123 -5.96 10.04 31.88
N THR A 124 -4.69 10.35 32.18
CA THR A 124 -4.15 10.45 33.54
C THR A 124 -4.31 11.84 34.15
N GLY A 125 -4.82 12.81 33.36
CA GLY A 125 -4.94 14.22 33.74
C GLY A 125 -3.69 15.04 33.42
N GLN A 126 -2.69 14.46 32.74
CA GLN A 126 -1.46 15.15 32.37
C GLN A 126 -1.70 16.08 31.20
N ARG A 127 -1.35 17.36 31.39
CA ARG A 127 -1.39 18.34 30.30
C ARG A 127 -0.16 18.22 29.42
N TYR A 128 -0.37 18.42 28.12
CA TYR A 128 0.72 18.43 27.14
C TYR A 128 0.46 19.44 26.02
N VAL A 129 1.54 19.91 25.40
CA VAL A 129 1.51 20.82 24.24
C VAL A 129 2.63 20.47 23.26
N TYR A 130 2.32 20.55 21.97
CA TYR A 130 3.22 20.36 20.84
C TYR A 130 3.55 21.70 20.21
N PHE A 131 4.84 21.91 20.01
CA PHE A 131 5.41 23.08 19.36
C PHE A 131 6.04 22.72 18.03
N ARG A 132 5.97 23.64 17.07
CA ARG A 132 6.71 23.60 15.81
C ARG A 132 7.41 24.93 15.56
N SER A 133 8.41 24.91 14.68
CA SER A 133 9.09 26.12 14.20
C SER A 133 9.18 26.10 12.66
N PRO A 134 8.85 27.19 11.96
CA PRO A 134 9.15 27.35 10.54
C PRO A 134 10.64 27.27 10.22
N GLU A 135 11.51 27.59 11.18
CA GLU A 135 12.98 27.55 11.01
C GLU A 135 13.56 26.14 11.09
N ALA A 136 12.82 25.21 11.71
CA ALA A 136 13.19 23.80 11.84
C ALA A 136 12.01 22.90 11.44
N PRO A 137 11.61 22.91 10.15
CA PRO A 137 10.48 22.13 9.67
C PRO A 137 10.76 20.64 9.87
N GLY A 138 9.86 19.97 10.59
CA GLY A 138 9.97 18.53 10.91
C GLY A 138 10.42 18.21 12.33
N VAL A 139 10.84 19.19 13.12
CA VAL A 139 11.08 19.03 14.56
C VAL A 139 9.81 19.37 15.31
N ILE A 140 9.30 18.41 16.09
CA ILE A 140 8.20 18.64 17.04
C ILE A 140 8.77 18.53 18.44
N LEU A 141 8.59 19.62 19.20
CA LEU A 141 8.94 19.66 20.62
C LEU A 141 7.67 19.48 21.43
N GLU A 142 7.74 18.64 22.46
CA GLU A 142 6.62 18.33 23.33
C GLU A 142 6.95 18.76 24.76
N LEU A 143 6.00 19.41 25.41
CA LEU A 143 6.11 19.77 26.82
C LEU A 143 4.99 19.07 27.58
N LEU A 144 5.39 18.28 28.57
CA LEU A 144 4.52 17.49 29.43
C LEU A 144 4.51 18.09 30.84
N GLU A 145 3.35 18.19 31.47
CA GLU A 145 3.27 18.58 32.89
C GLU A 145 3.74 17.44 33.79
N SER A 146 4.59 17.73 34.79
CA SER A 146 4.94 16.75 35.82
C SER A 146 3.76 16.59 36.77
N ILE A 147 3.19 15.40 36.81
CA ILE A 147 2.14 15.04 37.76
C ILE A 147 2.51 13.75 38.51
N PRO A 148 2.07 13.57 39.77
CA PRO A 148 2.45 12.41 40.58
C PRO A 148 2.10 11.06 39.96
N SER A 149 0.99 10.97 39.24
CA SER A 149 0.56 9.74 38.55
C SER A 149 1.52 9.36 37.41
N PHE A 150 2.01 10.34 36.66
CA PHE A 150 3.01 10.14 35.60
C PHE A 150 4.37 9.72 36.18
N GLU A 151 4.82 10.36 37.26
CA GLU A 151 6.07 9.99 37.93
C GLU A 151 6.04 8.57 38.50
N ALA A 152 4.91 8.20 39.13
CA ALA A 152 4.68 6.85 39.62
C ALA A 152 4.60 5.83 38.48
N PHE A 153 3.97 6.20 37.36
CA PHE A 153 3.91 5.38 36.17
C PHE A 153 5.31 5.14 35.57
N ARG A 154 6.09 6.20 35.36
CA ARG A 154 7.48 6.13 34.89
C ARG A 154 8.34 5.26 35.82
N SER A 155 8.23 5.45 37.14
CA SER A 155 8.95 4.64 38.13
C SER A 155 8.63 3.14 38.03
N ARG A 156 7.39 2.78 37.67
CA ARG A 156 7.01 1.37 37.42
C ARG A 156 7.61 0.84 36.13
N LEU A 157 7.65 1.63 35.06
CA LEU A 157 8.31 1.25 33.82
C LEU A 157 9.82 1.05 34.04
N GLU A 158 10.47 1.96 34.76
CA GLU A 158 11.87 1.82 35.14
C GLU A 158 12.14 0.56 35.96
N ALA A 159 11.27 0.27 36.96
CA ALA A 159 11.39 -0.94 37.75
C ALA A 159 11.32 -2.21 36.89
N ARG A 160 10.44 -2.22 35.88
CA ARG A 160 10.33 -3.32 34.91
C ARG A 160 11.55 -3.42 34.01
N ALA A 161 12.12 -2.29 33.60
CA ALA A 161 13.32 -2.26 32.75
C ALA A 161 14.60 -2.68 33.51
N ARG A 162 14.73 -2.37 34.81
CA ARG A 162 15.91 -2.72 35.64
C ARG A 162 16.20 -4.22 35.73
N GLY A 163 15.17 -5.06 35.64
CA GLY A 163 15.28 -6.52 35.64
C GLY A 163 15.26 -7.15 34.25
N TYR A 164 15.26 -6.34 33.19
CA TYR A 164 15.16 -6.83 31.82
C TYR A 164 16.49 -7.40 31.36
N ALA A 165 16.65 -8.72 31.50
CA ALA A 165 17.66 -9.45 30.76
C ALA A 165 17.17 -9.57 29.31
N ARG A 166 17.92 -8.99 28.36
CA ARG A 166 17.72 -9.21 26.93
C ARG A 166 17.48 -10.71 26.73
N ALA A 167 16.36 -11.08 26.12
CA ALA A 167 16.19 -12.46 25.67
C ALA A 167 17.43 -12.79 24.83
N ALA A 168 18.27 -13.72 25.32
CA ALA A 168 19.46 -14.13 24.60
C ALA A 168 19.03 -14.49 23.18
N ALA A 169 19.73 -13.94 22.18
CA ALA A 169 19.48 -14.31 20.80
C ALA A 169 19.62 -15.83 20.71
N ALA A 170 18.49 -16.52 20.56
CA ALA A 170 18.53 -17.94 20.25
C ALA A 170 19.32 -18.07 18.95
N PRO A 171 20.21 -19.07 18.82
CA PRO A 171 20.78 -19.38 17.52
C PRO A 171 19.62 -19.58 16.56
N ALA A 172 19.76 -19.14 15.31
CA ALA A 172 18.79 -19.44 14.25
C ALA A 172 18.47 -20.94 14.33
N THR A 173 17.31 -21.25 14.90
CA THR A 173 16.85 -22.60 15.15
C THR A 173 15.42 -22.62 14.67
N ALA A 174 15.21 -23.64 13.85
CA ALA A 174 14.01 -23.97 13.10
C ALA A 174 12.71 -23.61 13.80
N GLU A 175 11.74 -23.21 12.97
CA GLU A 175 10.31 -23.27 13.28
C GLU A 175 10.01 -24.43 14.23
N THR A 176 9.59 -24.13 15.46
CA THR A 176 8.94 -25.14 16.31
C THR A 176 7.45 -24.91 16.31
N ALA A 177 6.79 -25.96 15.83
CA ALA A 177 5.36 -26.19 15.67
C ALA A 177 4.48 -25.58 16.79
N VAL A 178 3.54 -24.75 16.33
CA VAL A 178 2.25 -24.47 16.97
C VAL A 178 1.35 -25.71 16.79
N PRO A 179 0.45 -26.03 17.75
CA PRO A 179 -0.31 -27.29 17.73
C PRO A 179 -1.08 -27.52 16.43
N THR A 180 -1.20 -28.80 16.11
CA THR A 180 -1.68 -29.37 14.85
C THR A 180 -3.10 -28.95 14.50
N GLY A 181 -3.17 -28.21 13.41
CA GLY A 181 -4.31 -27.96 12.54
C GLY A 181 -4.11 -26.59 11.89
N THR A 182 -3.41 -26.42 10.76
CA THR A 182 -3.15 -27.26 9.59
C THR A 182 -1.99 -26.59 8.82
N ARG A 183 -1.00 -27.32 8.28
CA ARG A 183 0.00 -26.74 7.34
C ARG A 183 -0.68 -26.43 6.00
N MET A 184 -0.10 -25.54 5.22
CA MET A 184 -0.52 -25.26 3.84
C MET A 184 0.64 -25.30 2.86
N LYS A 185 0.36 -25.59 1.59
CA LYS A 185 1.32 -25.45 0.49
C LYS A 185 1.51 -23.98 0.11
N ALA A 186 2.75 -23.60 -0.14
CA ALA A 186 3.13 -22.30 -0.69
C ALA A 186 4.30 -22.44 -1.68
N ALA A 187 4.33 -21.58 -2.70
CA ALA A 187 5.50 -21.40 -3.55
C ALA A 187 6.44 -20.37 -2.91
N LEU A 188 7.58 -20.84 -2.41
CA LEU A 188 8.61 -20.05 -1.76
C LEU A 188 9.76 -19.78 -2.73
N LEU A 189 10.11 -18.51 -2.90
CA LEU A 189 11.30 -18.06 -3.62
C LEU A 189 12.49 -18.05 -2.67
N HIS A 190 13.61 -18.70 -3.02
CA HIS A 190 14.78 -18.80 -2.14
C HIS A 190 15.90 -17.79 -2.43
N ALA A 191 15.94 -17.26 -3.65
CA ALA A 191 16.88 -16.23 -4.06
C ALA A 191 16.31 -15.40 -5.21
N TYR A 192 16.92 -14.25 -5.45
CA TYR A 192 16.73 -13.55 -6.72
C TYR A 192 17.38 -14.37 -7.84
N GLY A 193 16.83 -14.30 -9.06
CA GLY A 193 17.51 -14.89 -10.22
C GLY A 193 16.58 -15.42 -11.30
N GLU A 194 16.60 -16.74 -11.51
CA GLU A 194 15.79 -17.47 -12.50
C GLU A 194 14.54 -18.12 -11.86
N PRO A 195 13.50 -18.45 -12.64
CA PRO A 195 12.27 -19.01 -12.08
C PRO A 195 12.48 -20.30 -11.25
N GLY A 196 13.59 -21.02 -11.48
CA GLY A 196 13.99 -22.21 -10.73
C GLY A 196 14.29 -21.99 -9.24
N GLU A 197 14.33 -20.74 -8.77
CA GLU A 197 14.48 -20.42 -7.34
C GLU A 197 13.20 -20.64 -6.52
N PHE A 198 12.06 -20.95 -7.18
CA PHE A 198 10.83 -21.34 -6.48
C PHE A 198 10.84 -22.79 -6.04
N ARG A 199 10.28 -23.05 -4.85
CA ARG A 199 10.05 -24.38 -4.28
C ARG A 199 8.65 -24.46 -3.67
N ILE A 200 7.97 -25.59 -3.84
CA ILE A 200 6.69 -25.85 -3.18
C ILE A 200 6.98 -26.46 -1.82
N GLU A 201 6.55 -25.78 -0.76
CA GLU A 201 6.85 -26.17 0.61
C GLU A 201 5.60 -26.09 1.48
N ASP A 202 5.54 -26.93 2.51
CA ASP A 202 4.53 -26.83 3.55
C ASP A 202 4.94 -25.75 4.55
N VAL A 203 4.10 -24.73 4.73
CA VAL A 203 4.30 -23.65 5.70
C VAL A 203 3.14 -23.63 6.70
N ALA A 204 3.30 -22.93 7.81
CA ALA A 204 2.19 -22.70 8.73
C ALA A 204 1.08 -21.89 8.04
N VAL A 205 -0.18 -22.25 8.27
CA VAL A 205 -1.31 -21.40 7.90
C VAL A 205 -1.24 -20.10 8.73
N PRO A 206 -1.22 -18.92 8.09
CA PRO A 206 -1.14 -17.65 8.81
C PRO A 206 -2.46 -17.35 9.53
N GLU A 207 -2.41 -16.67 10.68
CA GLU A 207 -3.59 -16.17 11.38
C GLU A 207 -3.77 -14.66 11.11
N PRO A 208 -4.99 -14.17 10.85
CA PRO A 208 -5.21 -12.75 10.58
C PRO A 208 -5.08 -11.90 11.86
N GLY A 209 -4.28 -10.84 11.79
CA GLY A 209 -4.20 -9.80 12.82
C GLY A 209 -5.37 -8.80 12.76
N PRO A 210 -5.43 -7.82 13.67
CA PRO A 210 -6.51 -6.82 13.69
C PRO A 210 -6.65 -6.06 12.36
N GLY A 211 -7.87 -6.01 11.82
CA GLY A 211 -8.15 -5.38 10.52
C GLY A 211 -7.80 -6.23 9.30
N GLU A 212 -7.27 -7.44 9.50
CA GLU A 212 -6.90 -8.37 8.43
C GLU A 212 -7.93 -9.50 8.27
N ILE A 213 -7.94 -10.11 7.10
CA ILE A 213 -8.71 -11.32 6.83
C ILE A 213 -7.78 -12.40 6.30
N ARG A 214 -8.08 -13.67 6.64
CA ARG A 214 -7.50 -14.82 5.95
C ARG A 214 -8.43 -15.24 4.83
N VAL A 215 -7.88 -15.37 3.64
CA VAL A 215 -8.57 -15.85 2.46
C VAL A 215 -7.98 -17.20 2.07
N ARG A 216 -8.82 -18.23 1.98
CA ARG A 216 -8.48 -19.46 1.29
C ARG A 216 -8.49 -19.18 -0.21
N VAL A 217 -7.31 -19.26 -0.80
CA VAL A 217 -7.05 -18.87 -2.18
C VAL A 217 -7.75 -19.87 -3.10
N ALA A 218 -8.56 -19.36 -4.01
CA ALA A 218 -9.08 -20.13 -5.15
C ALA A 218 -8.15 -19.99 -6.35
N ALA A 219 -7.56 -18.81 -6.52
CA ALA A 219 -6.54 -18.53 -7.53
C ALA A 219 -5.70 -17.30 -7.14
N ALA A 220 -4.46 -17.29 -7.59
CA ALA A 220 -3.59 -16.12 -7.58
C ALA A 220 -3.12 -15.80 -9.01
N ALA A 221 -2.99 -14.53 -9.38
CA ALA A 221 -2.53 -14.17 -10.72
C ALA A 221 -1.07 -13.72 -10.75
N VAL A 222 -0.34 -14.17 -11.77
CA VAL A 222 1.03 -13.74 -12.04
C VAL A 222 1.01 -12.37 -12.71
N ASN A 223 1.85 -11.46 -12.21
CA ASN A 223 2.02 -10.12 -12.73
C ASN A 223 3.47 -9.86 -13.20
N PRO A 224 3.67 -8.90 -14.13
CA PRO A 224 5.01 -8.44 -14.49
C PRO A 224 5.82 -7.93 -13.29
N VAL A 225 5.17 -7.37 -12.26
CA VAL A 225 5.85 -6.91 -11.04
C VAL A 225 6.45 -8.07 -10.24
N ASP A 226 5.79 -9.24 -10.23
CA ASP A 226 6.29 -10.43 -9.53
C ASP A 226 7.58 -10.93 -10.20
N VAL A 227 7.63 -10.88 -11.53
CA VAL A 227 8.82 -11.17 -12.32
C VAL A 227 9.94 -10.18 -12.02
N LYS A 228 9.65 -8.87 -12.06
CA LYS A 228 10.65 -7.81 -11.78
C LYS A 228 11.23 -7.95 -10.38
N ALA A 229 10.40 -8.26 -9.39
CA ALA A 229 10.84 -8.51 -8.03
C ALA A 229 11.71 -9.76 -7.92
N ARG A 230 11.28 -10.89 -8.50
CA ARG A 230 12.01 -12.15 -8.52
C ARG A 230 13.39 -12.01 -9.20
N ARG A 231 13.48 -11.18 -10.25
CA ARG A 231 14.73 -10.82 -10.94
C ARG A 231 15.62 -9.86 -10.13
N GLY A 232 15.10 -9.25 -9.06
CA GLY A 232 15.83 -8.30 -8.22
C GLY A 232 15.85 -6.86 -8.74
N TYR A 233 15.04 -6.52 -9.75
CA TYR A 233 14.97 -5.15 -10.28
C TYR A 233 14.36 -4.13 -9.31
N LEU A 234 13.67 -4.61 -8.27
CA LEU A 234 13.06 -3.77 -7.25
C LEU A 234 13.84 -3.80 -5.92
N LYS A 235 14.98 -4.51 -5.85
CA LYS A 235 15.67 -4.81 -4.59
C LYS A 235 16.11 -3.56 -3.81
N ASP A 236 16.45 -2.48 -4.50
CA ASP A 236 16.95 -1.25 -3.89
C ASP A 236 15.82 -0.40 -3.28
N TRP A 237 14.56 -0.66 -3.67
CA TRP A 237 13.38 0.03 -3.13
C TRP A 237 12.53 -0.88 -2.24
N MET A 238 12.47 -2.17 -2.55
CA MET A 238 11.65 -3.18 -1.91
C MET A 238 12.42 -4.52 -1.86
N PRO A 239 13.38 -4.68 -0.95
CA PRO A 239 14.13 -5.92 -0.80
C PRO A 239 13.22 -7.06 -0.30
N LEU A 240 13.42 -8.26 -0.85
CA LEU A 240 12.82 -9.50 -0.40
C LEU A 240 13.58 -10.08 0.79
N GLU A 241 12.82 -10.56 1.77
CA GLU A 241 13.30 -11.42 2.84
C GLU A 241 13.08 -12.88 2.41
N PHE A 242 14.16 -13.65 2.28
CA PHE A 242 14.11 -15.04 1.81
C PHE A 242 13.98 -16.04 2.98
N PRO A 243 13.21 -17.15 2.81
CA PRO A 243 12.39 -17.45 1.63
C PRO A 243 11.16 -16.54 1.52
N ALA A 244 10.95 -15.99 0.32
CA ALA A 244 9.90 -15.01 0.05
C ALA A 244 8.67 -15.66 -0.60
N ARG A 245 7.47 -15.17 -0.28
CA ARG A 245 6.22 -15.53 -1.00
C ARG A 245 5.79 -14.37 -1.88
N LEU A 246 5.60 -14.64 -3.17
CA LEU A 246 5.16 -13.65 -4.15
C LEU A 246 3.66 -13.75 -4.44
N GLY A 247 3.13 -12.79 -5.21
CA GLY A 247 1.78 -12.79 -5.74
C GLY A 247 0.91 -11.67 -5.17
N GLY A 248 0.59 -10.68 -6.00
CA GLY A 248 -0.20 -9.51 -5.59
C GLY A 248 -1.70 -9.61 -5.85
N ASP A 249 -2.13 -10.53 -6.72
CA ASP A 249 -3.54 -10.68 -7.10
C ASP A 249 -4.10 -11.98 -6.54
N VAL A 250 -5.25 -11.90 -5.86
CA VAL A 250 -5.90 -13.05 -5.23
C VAL A 250 -7.41 -13.02 -5.42
N SER A 251 -8.01 -14.20 -5.56
CA SER A 251 -9.43 -14.44 -5.33
C SER A 251 -9.62 -15.68 -4.48
N GLY A 252 -10.67 -15.70 -3.65
CA GLY A 252 -10.90 -16.82 -2.75
C GLY A 252 -12.10 -16.63 -1.84
N VAL A 253 -12.12 -17.40 -0.76
CA VAL A 253 -13.18 -17.37 0.25
C VAL A 253 -12.59 -16.91 1.58
N VAL A 254 -13.26 -15.98 2.25
CA VAL A 254 -12.87 -15.55 3.59
C VAL A 254 -13.03 -16.71 4.57
N GLU A 255 -11.93 -17.09 5.21
CA GLU A 255 -11.87 -18.23 6.14
C GLU A 255 -11.78 -17.81 7.59
N ALA A 256 -11.12 -16.69 7.87
CA ALA A 256 -11.01 -16.13 9.20
C ALA A 256 -10.95 -14.60 9.16
N LEU A 257 -11.38 -13.98 10.24
CA LEU A 257 -11.42 -12.53 10.42
C LEU A 257 -10.56 -12.14 11.61
N GLY A 258 -9.73 -11.14 11.43
CA GLY A 258 -9.05 -10.47 12.52
C GLY A 258 -9.99 -9.53 13.29
N ALA A 259 -9.55 -9.12 14.48
CA ALA A 259 -10.31 -8.20 15.32
C ALA A 259 -10.64 -6.88 14.58
N GLY A 260 -11.88 -6.39 14.72
CA GLY A 260 -12.32 -5.12 14.14
C GLY A 260 -12.72 -5.18 12.66
N VAL A 261 -12.63 -6.33 12.00
CA VAL A 261 -13.15 -6.47 10.64
C VAL A 261 -14.67 -6.58 10.64
N SER A 262 -15.32 -5.64 9.97
CA SER A 262 -16.78 -5.62 9.75
C SER A 262 -17.19 -5.63 8.28
N LEU A 263 -16.22 -5.43 7.36
CA LEU A 263 -16.46 -5.36 5.92
C LEU A 263 -16.82 -6.71 5.28
N PHE A 264 -16.47 -7.82 5.94
CA PHE A 264 -16.64 -9.17 5.42
C PHE A 264 -17.14 -10.15 6.48
N ARG A 265 -17.66 -11.27 6.03
CA ARG A 265 -18.03 -12.43 6.84
C ARG A 265 -17.25 -13.66 6.36
N ILE A 266 -17.04 -14.62 7.27
CA ILE A 266 -16.54 -15.95 6.89
C ILE A 266 -17.50 -16.55 5.86
N GLY A 267 -16.95 -17.11 4.78
CA GLY A 267 -17.70 -17.61 3.63
C GLY A 267 -17.88 -16.62 2.48
N ASP A 268 -17.56 -15.34 2.67
CA ASP A 268 -17.63 -14.35 1.58
C ASP A 268 -16.65 -14.70 0.47
N ARG A 269 -17.13 -14.62 -0.78
CA ARG A 269 -16.29 -14.72 -1.98
C ARG A 269 -15.65 -13.36 -2.23
N VAL A 270 -14.34 -13.30 -2.32
CA VAL A 270 -13.58 -12.05 -2.41
C VAL A 270 -12.50 -12.10 -3.48
N MET A 271 -12.07 -10.92 -3.91
CA MET A 271 -10.87 -10.70 -4.71
C MET A 271 -10.13 -9.46 -4.21
N GLY A 272 -8.81 -9.41 -4.36
CA GLY A 272 -8.02 -8.31 -3.82
C GLY A 272 -6.67 -8.15 -4.49
N MET A 273 -6.19 -6.91 -4.48
CA MET A 273 -4.79 -6.59 -4.79
C MET A 273 -4.10 -6.38 -3.45
N ILE A 274 -3.21 -7.28 -3.09
CA ILE A 274 -2.43 -7.24 -1.85
C ILE A 274 -0.98 -6.86 -2.15
N ASN A 275 -0.18 -6.59 -1.13
CA ASN A 275 1.24 -6.34 -1.34
C ASN A 275 1.91 -7.63 -1.85
N PRO A 276 2.42 -7.66 -3.10
CA PRO A 276 2.97 -8.88 -3.69
C PRO A 276 4.23 -9.37 -2.98
N MET A 277 4.88 -8.54 -2.17
CA MET A 277 6.19 -8.83 -1.57
C MET A 277 6.12 -9.05 -0.05
N ALA A 278 4.94 -8.89 0.55
CA ALA A 278 4.71 -9.07 1.98
C ALA A 278 3.81 -10.29 2.21
N HIS A 279 4.38 -11.48 2.01
CA HIS A 279 3.67 -12.76 2.08
C HIS A 279 2.54 -12.91 1.05
N GLY A 280 2.88 -12.84 -0.24
CA GLY A 280 1.94 -12.87 -1.34
C GLY A 280 1.13 -14.16 -1.53
N ALA A 281 0.22 -14.11 -2.49
CA ALA A 281 -0.88 -15.06 -2.69
C ALA A 281 -0.52 -16.40 -3.34
N TYR A 282 0.75 -16.68 -3.64
CA TYR A 282 1.17 -18.00 -4.17
C TYR A 282 1.19 -19.07 -3.08
N ALA A 283 0.02 -19.36 -2.50
CA ALA A 283 -0.20 -20.32 -1.43
C ALA A 283 -1.68 -20.73 -1.36
N GLU A 284 -2.01 -21.75 -0.57
CA GLU A 284 -3.40 -22.15 -0.34
C GLU A 284 -4.19 -21.14 0.50
N CYS A 285 -3.53 -20.38 1.38
CA CYS A 285 -4.14 -19.28 2.14
C CYS A 285 -3.25 -18.04 2.15
N VAL A 286 -3.87 -16.87 2.24
CA VAL A 286 -3.18 -15.59 2.40
C VAL A 286 -3.88 -14.71 3.43
N VAL A 287 -3.11 -13.90 4.16
CA VAL A 287 -3.61 -12.89 5.10
C VAL A 287 -3.25 -11.51 4.56
N SER A 288 -4.21 -10.60 4.55
CA SER A 288 -3.94 -9.18 4.26
C SER A 288 -5.05 -8.29 4.82
N ALA A 289 -4.83 -6.98 4.80
CA ALA A 289 -5.78 -5.98 5.26
C ALA A 289 -7.13 -6.12 4.55
N ALA A 290 -8.23 -6.10 5.30
CA ALA A 290 -9.59 -6.24 4.75
C ALA A 290 -9.86 -5.20 3.64
N ALA A 291 -9.37 -3.97 3.80
CA ALA A 291 -9.56 -2.88 2.85
C ALA A 291 -8.95 -3.13 1.45
N ALA A 292 -8.01 -4.09 1.32
CA ALA A 292 -7.43 -4.49 0.04
C ALA A 292 -8.35 -5.39 -0.79
N PHE A 293 -9.40 -5.93 -0.17
CA PHE A 293 -10.34 -6.85 -0.79
C PHE A 293 -11.65 -6.18 -1.20
N ALA A 294 -12.30 -6.80 -2.17
CA ALA A 294 -13.63 -6.51 -2.65
C ALA A 294 -14.46 -7.80 -2.59
N GLN A 295 -15.74 -7.70 -2.21
CA GLN A 295 -16.65 -8.82 -2.40
C GLN A 295 -16.84 -9.08 -3.90
N LEU A 296 -16.84 -10.35 -4.27
CA LEU A 296 -17.06 -10.78 -5.64
C LEU A 296 -18.58 -10.73 -5.95
N PRO A 297 -19.03 -9.96 -6.95
CA PRO A 297 -20.43 -9.95 -7.35
C PRO A 297 -20.94 -11.33 -7.78
N GLU A 298 -22.23 -11.56 -7.58
CA GLU A 298 -22.91 -12.74 -8.12
C GLU A 298 -22.75 -12.80 -9.65
N GLY A 299 -22.63 -14.02 -10.20
CA GLY A 299 -22.43 -14.24 -11.63
C GLY A 299 -20.99 -14.19 -12.12
N LEU A 300 -20.03 -13.68 -11.33
CA LEU A 300 -18.61 -13.80 -11.65
C LEU A 300 -18.03 -15.11 -11.13
N ASP A 301 -17.17 -15.73 -11.94
CA ASP A 301 -16.44 -16.94 -11.57
C ASP A 301 -15.35 -16.62 -10.52
N LEU A 302 -15.25 -17.44 -9.48
CA LEU A 302 -14.33 -17.19 -8.37
C LEU A 302 -12.87 -17.28 -8.82
N VAL A 303 -12.51 -18.30 -9.59
CA VAL A 303 -11.11 -18.52 -10.02
C VAL A 303 -10.68 -17.40 -10.97
N ARG A 304 -11.50 -17.07 -11.96
CA ARG A 304 -11.20 -16.01 -12.93
C ARG A 304 -11.14 -14.62 -12.30
N ALA A 305 -11.76 -14.41 -11.13
CA ALA A 305 -11.70 -13.14 -10.43
C ALA A 305 -10.28 -12.75 -10.01
N ALA A 306 -9.36 -13.69 -9.80
CA ALA A 306 -7.94 -13.39 -9.54
C ALA A 306 -7.28 -12.61 -10.70
N ALA A 307 -7.82 -12.66 -11.92
CA ALA A 307 -7.29 -11.91 -13.05
C ALA A 307 -7.57 -10.40 -12.99
N LEU A 308 -8.48 -9.97 -12.10
CA LEU A 308 -8.99 -8.61 -12.05
C LEU A 308 -8.07 -7.63 -11.29
N PRO A 309 -7.60 -7.89 -10.05
CA PRO A 309 -7.25 -6.83 -9.11
C PRO A 309 -6.21 -5.82 -9.61
N THR A 310 -4.97 -6.22 -9.88
CA THR A 310 -3.91 -5.30 -10.35
C THR A 310 -4.27 -4.65 -11.67
N GLY A 311 -4.76 -5.42 -12.65
CA GLY A 311 -5.07 -4.88 -13.98
C GLY A 311 -6.19 -3.84 -13.94
N VAL A 312 -7.25 -4.15 -13.20
CA VAL A 312 -8.41 -3.26 -13.02
C VAL A 312 -8.03 -2.00 -12.25
N LEU A 313 -7.36 -2.14 -11.10
CA LEU A 313 -6.99 -0.98 -10.30
C LEU A 313 -6.01 -0.09 -11.05
N THR A 314 -5.04 -0.65 -11.75
CA THR A 314 -4.06 0.12 -12.53
C THR A 314 -4.76 0.85 -13.68
N GLY A 315 -5.59 0.16 -14.48
CA GLY A 315 -6.26 0.76 -15.64
C GLY A 315 -7.32 1.80 -15.26
N THR A 316 -8.13 1.54 -14.24
CA THR A 316 -9.16 2.49 -13.79
C THR A 316 -8.54 3.73 -13.14
N GLN A 317 -7.48 3.58 -12.33
CA GLN A 317 -6.78 4.74 -11.75
C GLN A 317 -6.05 5.54 -12.81
N LEU A 318 -5.48 4.89 -13.83
CA LEU A 318 -4.86 5.56 -14.98
C LEU A 318 -5.84 6.54 -15.65
N ILE A 319 -7.08 6.10 -15.87
CA ILE A 319 -8.11 6.94 -16.48
C ILE A 319 -8.69 7.94 -15.48
N GLU A 320 -9.22 7.49 -14.34
CA GLU A 320 -9.99 8.35 -13.44
C GLU A 320 -9.13 9.33 -12.65
N ARG A 321 -7.84 9.02 -12.41
CA ARG A 321 -6.94 9.90 -11.66
C ARG A 321 -5.94 10.60 -12.58
N GLY A 322 -5.40 9.88 -13.57
CA GLY A 322 -4.37 10.39 -14.47
C GLY A 322 -4.94 11.23 -15.60
N VAL A 323 -5.79 10.62 -16.41
CA VAL A 323 -6.39 11.29 -17.58
C VAL A 323 -7.47 12.29 -17.17
N ARG A 324 -8.47 11.83 -16.40
CA ARG A 324 -9.72 12.52 -16.06
C ARG A 324 -10.47 13.00 -17.31
N PRO A 325 -10.88 12.08 -18.19
CA PRO A 325 -11.49 12.44 -19.47
C PRO A 325 -12.87 13.08 -19.26
N LYS A 326 -13.25 13.95 -20.18
CA LYS A 326 -14.60 14.51 -20.30
C LYS A 326 -15.41 13.71 -21.31
N PRO A 327 -16.75 13.68 -21.19
CA PRO A 327 -17.60 13.08 -22.21
C PRO A 327 -17.31 13.70 -23.59
N GLY A 328 -17.08 12.84 -24.58
CA GLY A 328 -16.74 13.23 -25.96
C GLY A 328 -15.25 13.30 -26.28
N ASP A 329 -14.35 13.32 -25.27
CA ASP A 329 -12.89 13.31 -25.48
C ASP A 329 -12.47 12.11 -26.33
N ARG A 330 -11.56 12.33 -27.27
CA ARG A 330 -10.95 11.28 -28.12
C ARG A 330 -9.67 10.79 -27.46
N GLY A 331 -9.67 9.55 -27.02
CA GLY A 331 -8.54 8.96 -26.30
C GLY A 331 -7.84 7.85 -27.07
N LEU A 332 -6.51 7.79 -27.00
CA LEU A 332 -5.72 6.64 -27.44
C LEU A 332 -5.27 5.82 -26.22
N VAL A 333 -5.65 4.54 -26.16
CA VAL A 333 -5.18 3.60 -25.12
C VAL A 333 -4.23 2.59 -25.74
N ILE A 334 -3.00 2.51 -25.23
CA ILE A 334 -2.01 1.51 -25.69
C ILE A 334 -1.85 0.38 -24.67
N GLY A 335 -1.63 -0.84 -25.19
CA GLY A 335 -1.65 -2.07 -24.39
C GLY A 335 -3.07 -2.57 -24.08
N ALA A 336 -4.07 -2.15 -24.86
CA ALA A 336 -5.49 -2.49 -24.67
C ALA A 336 -5.82 -3.99 -24.73
N GLY A 337 -4.95 -4.82 -25.33
CA GLY A 337 -5.09 -6.28 -25.33
C GLY A 337 -4.72 -6.93 -23.99
N GLY A 338 -4.01 -6.23 -23.11
CA GLY A 338 -3.68 -6.70 -21.76
C GLY A 338 -4.72 -6.28 -20.73
N SER A 339 -4.73 -6.91 -19.56
CA SER A 339 -5.70 -6.61 -18.49
C SER A 339 -5.74 -5.13 -18.10
N THR A 340 -4.58 -4.48 -18.00
CA THR A 340 -4.50 -3.07 -17.58
C THR A 340 -5.08 -2.13 -18.63
N GLY A 341 -4.64 -2.24 -19.88
CA GLY A 341 -5.15 -1.41 -20.97
C GLY A 341 -6.63 -1.64 -21.21
N ARG A 342 -7.12 -2.89 -21.07
CA ARG A 342 -8.54 -3.22 -21.24
C ARG A 342 -9.42 -2.59 -20.16
N ALA A 343 -8.96 -2.61 -18.90
CA ALA A 343 -9.63 -1.88 -17.84
C ALA A 343 -9.63 -0.36 -18.06
N ALA A 344 -8.53 0.19 -18.60
CA ALA A 344 -8.47 1.60 -18.99
C ALA A 344 -9.46 1.92 -20.14
N VAL A 345 -9.59 1.05 -21.15
CA VAL A 345 -10.60 1.21 -22.20
C VAL A 345 -12.01 1.29 -21.59
N PHE A 346 -12.38 0.34 -20.73
CA PHE A 346 -13.70 0.33 -20.11
C PHE A 346 -13.96 1.55 -19.22
N ALA A 347 -12.98 1.96 -18.41
CA ALA A 347 -13.09 3.16 -17.59
C ALA A 347 -13.26 4.44 -18.44
N ALA A 348 -12.55 4.55 -19.56
CA ALA A 348 -12.65 5.69 -20.46
C ALA A 348 -14.00 5.74 -21.18
N LEU A 349 -14.50 4.58 -21.63
CA LEU A 349 -15.84 4.46 -22.23
C LEU A 349 -16.94 4.84 -21.23
N ASP A 350 -16.81 4.40 -19.98
CA ASP A 350 -17.78 4.73 -18.93
C ASP A 350 -17.76 6.22 -18.54
N ALA A 351 -16.64 6.91 -18.75
CA ALA A 351 -16.54 8.36 -18.66
C ALA A 351 -17.09 9.10 -19.91
N GLY A 352 -17.58 8.37 -20.92
CA GLY A 352 -18.16 8.94 -22.14
C GLY A 352 -17.14 9.32 -23.21
N ALA A 353 -15.88 8.87 -23.11
CA ALA A 353 -14.86 9.13 -24.11
C ALA A 353 -15.04 8.27 -25.38
N LYS A 354 -14.54 8.77 -26.51
CA LYS A 354 -14.39 8.02 -27.76
C LYS A 354 -13.00 7.38 -27.78
N VAL A 355 -12.95 6.07 -27.52
CA VAL A 355 -11.68 5.37 -27.28
C VAL A 355 -11.15 4.69 -28.55
N TYR A 356 -9.89 4.93 -28.87
CA TYR A 356 -9.10 4.25 -29.88
C TYR A 356 -8.09 3.33 -29.18
N ALA A 357 -7.91 2.11 -29.68
CA ALA A 357 -6.84 1.23 -29.20
C ALA A 357 -5.64 1.30 -30.13
N GLY A 358 -4.48 1.61 -29.57
CA GLY A 358 -3.20 1.46 -30.26
C GLY A 358 -2.61 0.08 -29.95
N VAL A 359 -2.43 -0.73 -30.98
CA VAL A 359 -1.85 -2.08 -30.88
C VAL A 359 -0.82 -2.29 -31.99
N ARG A 360 0.03 -3.30 -31.87
CA ARG A 360 0.80 -3.78 -33.01
C ARG A 360 -0.10 -4.60 -33.93
N ALA A 361 0.24 -4.70 -35.22
CA ALA A 361 -0.48 -5.56 -36.18
C ALA A 361 -0.75 -6.99 -35.66
N SER A 362 0.22 -7.59 -34.97
CA SER A 362 0.08 -8.95 -34.40
C SER A 362 -0.91 -9.07 -33.23
N SER A 363 -1.36 -7.95 -32.68
CA SER A 363 -2.25 -7.87 -31.52
C SER A 363 -3.64 -7.32 -31.84
N LEU A 364 -3.98 -7.15 -33.13
CA LEU A 364 -5.30 -6.66 -33.56
C LEU A 364 -6.44 -7.53 -33.03
N ASP A 365 -6.26 -8.85 -33.05
CA ASP A 365 -7.28 -9.81 -32.62
C ASP A 365 -7.62 -9.67 -31.13
N ALA A 366 -6.67 -9.23 -30.30
CA ALA A 366 -6.83 -9.10 -28.86
C ALA A 366 -7.76 -7.95 -28.43
N VAL A 367 -8.13 -7.06 -29.35
CA VAL A 367 -9.00 -5.90 -29.08
C VAL A 367 -10.28 -5.91 -29.91
N ARG A 368 -10.53 -6.95 -30.72
CA ARG A 368 -11.69 -7.02 -31.62
C ARG A 368 -13.04 -7.00 -30.90
N ASP A 369 -13.10 -7.52 -29.68
CA ASP A 369 -14.31 -7.59 -28.88
C ASP A 369 -14.55 -6.34 -28.02
N LEU A 370 -13.68 -5.32 -28.12
CA LEU A 370 -13.85 -4.05 -27.44
C LEU A 370 -14.70 -3.08 -28.27
N PRO A 371 -15.62 -2.31 -27.64
CA PRO A 371 -16.45 -1.33 -28.34
C PRO A 371 -15.68 -0.02 -28.58
N LEU A 372 -14.69 -0.10 -29.47
CA LEU A 372 -13.76 0.99 -29.78
C LEU A 372 -14.27 1.87 -30.94
N ALA A 373 -13.90 3.14 -30.91
CA ALA A 373 -14.09 4.07 -32.05
C ALA A 373 -13.15 3.75 -33.22
N GLY A 374 -12.01 3.10 -32.95
CA GLY A 374 -11.06 2.64 -33.95
C GLY A 374 -9.93 1.84 -33.34
N VAL A 375 -9.27 1.03 -34.16
CA VAL A 375 -8.04 0.32 -33.82
C VAL A 375 -6.94 0.83 -34.75
N ILE A 376 -5.81 1.18 -34.18
CA ILE A 376 -4.69 1.81 -34.89
C ILE A 376 -3.45 0.95 -34.71
N ASP A 377 -2.78 0.65 -35.81
CA ASP A 377 -1.45 0.06 -35.77
C ASP A 377 -0.45 1.12 -35.30
N LEU A 378 0.26 0.85 -34.20
CA LEU A 378 1.21 1.78 -33.60
C LEU A 378 2.43 2.06 -34.50
N ASP A 379 2.71 1.17 -35.45
CA ASP A 379 3.79 1.35 -36.41
C ASP A 379 3.36 2.16 -37.65
N ASP A 380 2.05 2.45 -37.80
CA ASP A 380 1.50 3.29 -38.88
C ASP A 380 1.32 4.75 -38.42
N ALA A 381 2.38 5.55 -38.62
CA ALA A 381 2.38 6.98 -38.30
C ALA A 381 1.31 7.78 -39.07
N ALA A 382 0.94 7.34 -40.29
CA ALA A 382 -0.08 8.01 -41.07
C ALA A 382 -1.48 7.77 -40.46
N ALA A 383 -1.76 6.53 -40.04
CA ALA A 383 -2.99 6.20 -39.33
C ALA A 383 -3.11 6.93 -37.98
N LEU A 384 -2.02 6.99 -37.20
CA LEU A 384 -1.97 7.77 -35.95
C LEU A 384 -2.24 9.26 -36.18
N THR A 385 -1.67 9.84 -37.24
CA THR A 385 -1.88 11.25 -37.60
C THR A 385 -3.30 11.52 -38.07
N ALA A 386 -3.87 10.65 -38.90
CA ALA A 386 -5.24 10.77 -39.39
C ALA A 386 -6.29 10.61 -38.28
N ALA A 387 -6.03 9.74 -37.31
CA ALA A 387 -6.90 9.54 -36.17
C ALA A 387 -6.74 10.63 -35.09
N GLY A 388 -5.58 11.27 -34.99
CA GLY A 388 -5.33 12.35 -34.05
C GLY A 388 -5.95 13.71 -34.46
N PRO A 389 -5.60 14.79 -33.75
CA PRO A 389 -4.93 14.77 -32.46
C PRO A 389 -5.88 14.24 -31.36
N PHE A 390 -5.33 13.50 -30.40
CA PHE A 390 -6.09 12.96 -29.26
C PHE A 390 -6.15 13.95 -28.10
N ASP A 391 -7.24 13.94 -27.34
CA ASP A 391 -7.38 14.69 -26.10
C ASP A 391 -6.56 14.04 -24.97
N PHE A 392 -6.40 12.71 -25.03
CA PHE A 392 -5.52 11.99 -24.12
C PHE A 392 -4.86 10.73 -24.73
N VAL A 393 -3.71 10.36 -24.16
CA VAL A 393 -3.05 9.07 -24.34
C VAL A 393 -2.96 8.39 -22.97
N ALA A 394 -3.42 7.14 -22.88
CA ALA A 394 -3.28 6.29 -21.71
C ALA A 394 -2.33 5.12 -22.02
N ASP A 395 -1.19 5.11 -21.35
CA ASP A 395 -0.07 4.22 -21.62
C ASP A 395 0.14 3.16 -20.53
N THR A 396 0.21 1.90 -20.98
CA THR A 396 0.52 0.74 -20.16
C THR A 396 1.72 -0.06 -20.68
N VAL A 397 2.42 0.46 -21.70
CA VAL A 397 3.50 -0.19 -22.44
C VAL A 397 4.85 0.47 -22.14
N GLY A 398 4.92 1.80 -22.20
CA GLY A 398 6.14 2.58 -21.99
C GLY A 398 7.12 2.56 -23.16
N GLY A 399 8.33 3.05 -22.89
CA GLY A 399 9.45 3.09 -23.84
C GLY A 399 9.21 4.02 -25.05
N GLU A 400 10.03 3.84 -26.08
CA GLU A 400 9.99 4.68 -27.29
C GLU A 400 8.62 4.66 -28.00
N THR A 401 7.88 3.55 -27.91
CA THR A 401 6.53 3.44 -28.45
C THR A 401 5.60 4.46 -27.79
N ALA A 402 5.67 4.61 -26.47
CA ALA A 402 4.88 5.60 -25.73
C ALA A 402 5.37 7.04 -26.02
N GLU A 403 6.68 7.26 -26.06
CA GLU A 403 7.28 8.59 -26.28
C GLU A 403 6.92 9.20 -27.65
N LYS A 404 6.79 8.39 -28.71
CA LYS A 404 6.37 8.87 -30.04
C LYS A 404 4.94 9.43 -30.04
N LEU A 405 4.08 8.98 -29.11
CA LEU A 405 2.67 9.34 -29.09
C LEU A 405 2.40 10.77 -28.58
N PHE A 406 3.38 11.43 -27.97
CA PHE A 406 3.28 12.85 -27.64
C PHE A 406 3.03 13.72 -28.89
N ALA A 407 3.55 13.32 -30.06
CA ALA A 407 3.32 14.05 -31.32
C ALA A 407 1.88 13.98 -31.84
N HIS A 408 1.08 13.01 -31.36
CA HIS A 408 -0.30 12.78 -31.76
C HIS A 408 -1.31 13.28 -30.72
N LEU A 409 -0.83 13.87 -29.63
CA LEU A 409 -1.63 14.43 -28.56
C LEU A 409 -1.84 15.94 -28.80
N ARG A 410 -3.04 16.46 -28.53
CA ARG A 410 -3.31 17.91 -28.58
C ARG A 410 -2.32 18.69 -27.71
N GLY A 411 -2.05 19.95 -28.04
CA GLY A 411 -1.10 20.79 -27.28
C GLY A 411 -1.47 20.99 -25.80
N ASP A 412 -2.77 20.92 -25.48
CA ASP A 412 -3.35 20.97 -24.13
C ASP A 412 -3.79 19.59 -23.60
N GLY A 413 -3.45 18.52 -24.32
CA GLY A 413 -3.86 17.15 -24.01
C GLY A 413 -3.10 16.52 -22.85
N VAL A 414 -3.53 15.31 -22.47
CA VAL A 414 -3.00 14.56 -21.32
C VAL A 414 -2.30 13.28 -21.76
N PHE A 415 -1.08 13.09 -21.31
CA PHE A 415 -0.39 11.81 -21.41
C PHE A 415 -0.30 11.19 -20.02
N ALA A 416 -0.99 10.08 -19.78
CA ALA A 416 -0.91 9.35 -18.52
C ALA A 416 -0.27 7.99 -18.74
N SER A 417 0.66 7.57 -17.88
CA SER A 417 1.37 6.29 -17.99
C SER A 417 1.47 5.56 -16.65
N THR A 418 1.44 4.23 -16.70
CA THR A 418 1.80 3.35 -15.58
C THR A 418 3.08 2.57 -15.83
N ALA A 419 3.82 2.90 -16.89
CA ALA A 419 5.05 2.22 -17.24
C ALA A 419 6.18 2.56 -16.27
N PHE A 420 7.09 1.60 -16.08
CA PHE A 420 8.30 1.79 -15.30
C PHE A 420 9.52 1.26 -16.08
N PRO A 421 10.49 2.12 -16.42
CA PRO A 421 10.53 3.57 -16.18
C PRO A 421 9.42 4.34 -16.95
N PRO A 422 9.02 5.54 -16.49
CA PRO A 422 8.03 6.36 -17.18
C PRO A 422 8.59 6.90 -18.51
N PRO A 423 7.75 7.11 -19.55
CA PRO A 423 8.16 7.74 -20.80
C PRO A 423 8.50 9.22 -20.60
N ASN A 424 9.42 9.74 -21.40
CA ASN A 424 9.85 11.14 -21.31
C ASN A 424 9.04 12.03 -22.27
N PRO A 425 8.43 13.12 -21.77
CA PRO A 425 7.85 14.13 -22.65
C PRO A 425 8.94 14.81 -23.51
N PRO A 426 8.62 15.22 -24.75
CA PRO A 426 9.53 16.05 -25.56
C PRO A 426 9.91 17.35 -24.83
N PRO A 427 11.15 17.86 -24.95
CA PRO A 427 11.62 19.05 -24.20
C PRO A 427 10.76 20.31 -24.35
N ALA A 428 10.06 20.46 -25.48
CA ALA A 428 9.19 21.61 -25.76
C ALA A 428 7.68 21.32 -25.54
N SER A 429 7.34 20.19 -24.90
CA SER A 429 5.95 19.80 -24.71
C SER A 429 5.22 20.71 -23.73
N THR A 430 4.04 21.19 -24.14
CA THR A 430 3.07 21.89 -23.29
C THR A 430 2.00 20.95 -22.72
N GLN A 431 2.08 19.66 -23.05
CA GLN A 431 1.09 18.66 -22.67
C GLN A 431 1.25 18.29 -21.20
N ARG A 432 0.13 17.95 -20.56
CA ARG A 432 0.17 17.46 -19.19
C ARG A 432 0.63 16.01 -19.17
N PHE A 433 1.76 15.74 -18.53
CA PHE A 433 2.22 14.38 -18.27
C PHE A 433 1.86 13.92 -16.86
N THR A 434 1.47 12.66 -16.70
CA THR A 434 1.18 12.05 -15.39
C THR A 434 1.67 10.62 -15.35
N SER A 435 2.59 10.32 -14.43
CA SER A 435 2.98 8.95 -14.10
C SER A 435 2.23 8.48 -12.87
N LEU A 436 1.70 7.25 -12.90
CA LEU A 436 0.89 6.69 -11.83
C LEU A 436 1.47 5.37 -11.32
N VAL A 437 1.56 5.29 -10.00
CA VAL A 437 1.73 4.03 -9.27
C VAL A 437 0.37 3.64 -8.72
N VAL A 438 -0.02 2.38 -8.92
CA VAL A 438 -1.31 1.87 -8.48
C VAL A 438 -1.39 1.87 -6.95
N SER A 439 -2.57 2.19 -6.42
CA SER A 439 -2.89 2.09 -4.98
C SER A 439 -3.94 0.99 -4.74
N PHE A 440 -3.90 0.37 -3.56
CA PHE A 440 -4.96 -0.55 -3.12
C PHE A 440 -6.29 0.21 -2.95
N ASP A 441 -7.37 -0.32 -3.53
CA ASP A 441 -8.69 0.34 -3.50
C ASP A 441 -9.80 -0.72 -3.70
N GLY A 442 -10.09 -1.48 -2.64
CA GLY A 442 -11.15 -2.50 -2.64
C GLY A 442 -12.51 -1.99 -3.16
N PRO A 443 -13.00 -0.81 -2.72
CA PRO A 443 -14.25 -0.25 -3.23
C PRO A 443 -14.25 0.00 -4.75
N ARG A 444 -13.15 0.48 -5.34
CA ARG A 444 -13.01 0.65 -6.79
C ARG A 444 -13.01 -0.68 -7.53
N LEU A 445 -12.27 -1.67 -7.02
CA LEU A 445 -12.26 -3.01 -7.58
C LEU A 445 -13.68 -3.62 -7.57
N GLN A 446 -14.42 -3.41 -6.48
CA GLN A 446 -15.80 -3.86 -6.36
C GLN A 446 -16.73 -3.18 -7.36
N ARG A 447 -16.65 -1.85 -7.52
CA ARG A 447 -17.45 -1.10 -8.50
C ARG A 447 -17.22 -1.63 -9.91
N PHE A 448 -15.95 -1.75 -10.31
CA PHE A 448 -15.61 -2.23 -11.65
C PHE A 448 -16.09 -3.66 -11.89
N ALA A 449 -15.96 -4.56 -10.92
CA ALA A 449 -16.44 -5.93 -11.10
C ALA A 449 -17.96 -6.04 -11.23
N ARG A 450 -18.72 -5.18 -10.54
CA ARG A 450 -20.18 -5.09 -10.77
C ARG A 450 -20.48 -4.63 -12.19
N GLU A 451 -19.84 -3.57 -12.64
CA GLU A 451 -20.01 -3.06 -14.01
C GLU A 451 -19.57 -4.07 -15.07
N LEU A 452 -18.53 -4.86 -14.79
CA LEU A 452 -18.07 -5.95 -15.65
C LEU A 452 -19.19 -7.00 -15.84
N ALA A 453 -19.84 -7.41 -14.75
CA ALA A 453 -20.94 -8.36 -14.77
C ALA A 453 -22.20 -7.77 -15.46
N GLU A 454 -22.63 -6.58 -15.04
CA GLU A 454 -23.84 -5.91 -15.54
C GLU A 454 -23.77 -5.60 -17.04
N LYS A 455 -22.59 -5.22 -17.54
CA LYS A 455 -22.37 -4.86 -18.95
C LYS A 455 -21.87 -6.04 -19.79
N ASN A 456 -21.88 -7.26 -19.24
CA ASN A 456 -21.39 -8.48 -19.89
C ASN A 456 -20.01 -8.31 -20.54
N ARG A 457 -19.11 -7.61 -19.84
CA ARG A 457 -17.72 -7.39 -20.25
C ARG A 457 -16.86 -8.53 -19.73
N GLN A 458 -15.74 -8.80 -20.41
CA GLN A 458 -14.82 -9.87 -20.02
C GLN A 458 -13.44 -9.33 -19.70
N MET A 459 -12.62 -10.12 -19.02
CA MET A 459 -11.20 -9.85 -18.84
C MET A 459 -10.41 -11.09 -19.27
N PRO A 460 -9.29 -10.94 -19.99
CA PRO A 460 -8.60 -12.06 -20.60
C PRO A 460 -7.85 -12.89 -19.55
N VAL A 461 -8.12 -14.19 -19.54
CA VAL A 461 -7.37 -15.20 -18.79
C VAL A 461 -6.73 -16.12 -19.81
N ALA A 462 -5.40 -16.19 -19.82
CA ALA A 462 -4.65 -16.92 -20.81
C ALA A 462 -4.42 -18.38 -20.42
N ARG A 463 -4.09 -18.61 -19.15
CA ARG A 463 -3.75 -19.93 -18.61
C ARG A 463 -4.22 -20.06 -17.17
N GLN A 464 -4.60 -21.27 -16.80
CA GLN A 464 -4.80 -21.69 -15.41
C GLN A 464 -3.86 -22.88 -15.20
N LEU A 465 -2.95 -22.74 -14.25
CA LEU A 465 -1.90 -23.70 -13.94
C LEU A 465 -1.99 -24.05 -12.46
N PRO A 466 -1.63 -25.27 -12.04
CA PRO A 466 -1.52 -25.57 -10.62
C PRO A 466 -0.41 -24.72 -9.98
N LEU A 467 -0.49 -24.47 -8.68
CA LEU A 467 0.52 -23.71 -7.91
C LEU A 467 1.92 -24.33 -8.08
N ALA A 468 1.99 -25.66 -8.20
CA ALA A 468 3.23 -26.39 -8.48
C ALA A 468 3.92 -26.00 -9.80
N ALA A 469 3.19 -25.40 -10.74
CA ALA A 469 3.71 -24.90 -12.01
C ALA A 469 4.10 -23.40 -11.96
N VAL A 470 4.35 -22.83 -10.77
CA VAL A 470 4.83 -21.44 -10.59
C VAL A 470 6.06 -21.11 -11.44
N ILE A 471 6.96 -22.07 -11.65
CA ILE A 471 8.15 -21.91 -12.50
C ILE A 471 7.74 -21.65 -13.95
N GLU A 472 6.89 -22.52 -14.51
CA GLU A 472 6.34 -22.38 -15.87
C GLU A 472 5.57 -21.07 -16.01
N ALA A 473 4.74 -20.73 -15.02
CA ALA A 473 3.94 -19.51 -15.04
C ALA A 473 4.81 -18.24 -15.11
N HIS A 474 5.92 -18.20 -14.37
CA HIS A 474 6.89 -17.09 -14.44
C HIS A 474 7.65 -17.08 -15.77
N GLN A 475 8.03 -18.23 -16.31
CA GLN A 475 8.68 -18.32 -17.63
C GLN A 475 7.78 -17.80 -18.75
N LEU A 476 6.51 -18.21 -18.75
CA LEU A 476 5.51 -17.73 -19.71
C LEU A 476 5.27 -16.22 -19.58
N MET A 477 5.22 -15.69 -18.35
CA MET A 477 5.08 -14.24 -18.13
C MET A 477 6.31 -13.47 -18.66
N GLU A 478 7.51 -14.01 -18.52
CA GLU A 478 8.75 -13.41 -19.02
C GLU A 478 8.87 -13.38 -20.54
N GLN A 479 8.39 -14.43 -21.22
CA GLN A 479 8.35 -14.48 -22.68
C GLN A 479 7.44 -13.39 -23.27
N GLY A 480 6.49 -12.88 -22.48
CA GLY A 480 5.53 -11.88 -22.90
C GLY A 480 4.45 -12.45 -23.82
N ALA A 481 3.63 -11.56 -24.40
CA ALA A 481 2.57 -11.91 -25.36
C ALA A 481 1.58 -13.00 -24.90
N VAL A 482 1.38 -13.16 -23.59
CA VAL A 482 0.54 -14.23 -23.01
C VAL A 482 -0.94 -14.10 -23.42
N GLY A 483 -1.39 -12.91 -23.82
CA GLY A 483 -2.77 -12.68 -24.27
C GLY A 483 -3.80 -12.67 -23.12
N GLY A 484 -3.34 -12.48 -21.88
CA GLY A 484 -4.18 -12.44 -20.69
C GLY A 484 -3.40 -12.74 -19.41
N LYS A 485 -4.11 -12.87 -18.29
CA LYS A 485 -3.52 -13.26 -17.00
C LYS A 485 -3.23 -14.75 -16.93
N ILE A 486 -2.13 -15.11 -16.27
CA ILE A 486 -1.82 -16.49 -15.87
C ILE A 486 -2.29 -16.66 -14.43
N LEU A 487 -3.10 -17.67 -14.17
CA LEU A 487 -3.60 -17.97 -12.83
C LEU A 487 -2.93 -19.22 -12.27
N LEU A 488 -2.52 -19.16 -11.02
CA LEU A 488 -2.04 -20.28 -10.22
C LEU A 488 -3.17 -20.75 -9.29
N LEU A 489 -3.49 -22.04 -9.35
CA LEU A 489 -4.52 -22.71 -8.56
C LEU A 489 -3.85 -23.50 -7.43
N PRO A 490 -4.10 -23.18 -6.15
CA PRO A 490 -3.46 -23.85 -5.02
C PRO A 490 -3.65 -25.37 -4.98
#